data_AF-A0A7S2AR38-F1
#
_entry.id   AF-A0A7S2AR38-F1
#
_cell.length_a   1.000
_cell.length_b   1.000
_cell.length_c   1.000
_cell.angle_alpha   90.00
_cell.angle_beta   90.00
_cell.angle_gamma   90.00
#
_symmetry.space_group_name_H-M   'P 1'
#
loop_
_entity.id
_entity.type
_entity.pdbx_description
1 polymer ?
#
loop_
_entity_poly.entity_id
_entity_poly.type
_entity_poly.pdbx_seq_one_letter_code
_entity_poly.pdbx_strand_id
1 'polypeptide(L)'
;QQQVQLQEQKQQVQLQQQQQDLQHTEGAQGSAVQELSEADSEKQRLQRLHTKLVAEMKEKIMLEAEAKVKEQMQARFAARQAELKQKKAEEKTRAEQQAAARAEEGRSSSEQADKRKKAQEDAKKERTQQWMVAQQMRLEAEREALRKKKAAADRLTEADRARSERKQRYEQDKENRPGLEAVSVLDEMAGTVNVRLQDGLARETTIQVSKTARLRAMMKIAIKRFGLDETHTDFRLHSRHLRWDDTPQSVGLESGDVVQVMEVEAET
;
A
#
# COMPACT_ATOMS: atom_id res chain seq x y z
N GLN A 1 100.96 110.75 60.62
CA GLN A 1 101.47 110.30 59.31
C GLN A 1 101.83 108.80 59.32
N GLN A 2 102.63 108.29 60.26
CA GLN A 2 102.97 106.84 60.31
C GLN A 2 101.76 105.90 60.50
N GLN A 3 100.75 106.26 61.29
CA GLN A 3 99.52 105.44 61.41
C GLN A 3 98.70 105.34 60.12
N VAL A 4 98.70 106.41 59.31
CA VAL A 4 97.98 106.43 58.02
C VAL A 4 98.69 105.50 57.02
N GLN A 5 100.02 105.52 56.98
CA GLN A 5 100.81 104.57 56.16
C GLN A 5 100.59 103.11 56.54
N LEU A 6 100.51 102.79 57.84
CA LEU A 6 100.26 101.42 58.29
C LEU A 6 98.83 100.96 57.92
N GLN A 7 97.87 101.88 57.94
CA GLN A 7 96.48 101.59 57.56
C GLN A 7 96.33 101.39 56.05
N GLU A 8 97.02 102.19 55.23
CA GLU A 8 97.10 101.99 53.78
C GLU A 8 97.78 100.66 53.43
N GLN A 9 98.89 100.30 54.11
CA GLN A 9 99.52 98.99 53.90
C GLN A 9 98.60 97.82 54.24
N LYS A 10 97.84 97.90 55.35
CA LYS A 10 96.87 96.86 55.71
C LYS A 10 95.74 96.76 54.67
N GLN A 11 95.24 97.88 54.17
CA GLN A 11 94.25 97.87 53.09
C GLN A 11 94.83 97.28 51.80
N GLN A 12 96.08 97.57 51.47
CA GLN A 12 96.74 97.02 50.28
C GLN A 12 96.90 95.50 50.37
N VAL A 13 97.34 94.98 51.52
CA VAL A 13 97.46 93.52 51.75
C VAL A 13 96.08 92.85 51.72
N GLN A 14 95.06 93.48 52.30
CA GLN A 14 93.69 92.94 52.29
C GLN A 14 93.10 92.92 50.86
N LEU A 15 93.37 93.95 50.05
CA LEU A 15 92.97 94.00 48.65
C LEU A 15 93.69 92.93 47.83
N GLN A 16 94.99 92.71 48.11
CA GLN A 16 95.79 91.69 47.44
C GLN A 16 95.32 90.28 47.79
N GLN A 17 94.96 90.03 49.05
CA GLN A 17 94.37 88.76 49.49
C GLN A 17 93.01 88.52 48.82
N GLN A 18 92.14 89.55 48.74
CA GLN A 18 90.88 89.46 48.02
C GLN A 18 91.06 89.16 46.52
N GLN A 19 92.08 89.73 45.88
CA GLN A 19 92.38 89.44 44.48
C GLN A 19 92.87 88.00 44.27
N GLN A 20 93.64 87.45 45.21
CA GLN A 20 94.07 86.04 45.16
C GLN A 20 92.88 85.09 45.36
N ASP A 21 92.00 85.37 46.33
CA ASP A 21 90.82 84.54 46.59
C ASP A 21 89.87 84.54 45.38
N LEU A 22 89.66 85.69 44.73
CA LEU A 22 88.86 85.81 43.50
C LEU A 22 89.45 84.98 42.35
N GLN A 23 90.78 85.03 42.14
CA GLN A 23 91.45 84.23 41.11
C GLN A 23 91.35 82.72 41.37
N HIS A 24 91.40 82.28 42.63
CA HIS A 24 91.20 80.88 42.99
C HIS A 24 89.75 80.43 42.81
N THR A 25 88.75 81.27 43.10
CA THR A 25 87.34 80.95 42.86
C THR A 25 86.97 80.93 41.37
N GLU A 26 87.51 81.82 40.54
CA GLU A 26 87.26 81.82 39.09
C GLU A 26 87.87 80.60 38.40
N GLY A 27 89.05 80.14 38.84
CA GLY A 27 89.67 78.90 38.37
C GLY A 27 88.85 77.64 38.75
N ALA A 28 88.30 77.60 39.97
CA ALA A 28 87.45 76.50 40.42
C ALA A 28 86.09 76.47 39.70
N GLN A 29 85.50 77.64 39.41
CA GLN A 29 84.26 77.74 38.64
C GLN A 29 84.46 77.35 37.16
N GLY A 30 85.59 77.72 36.55
CA GLY A 30 85.93 77.30 35.19
C GLY A 30 86.07 75.78 35.05
N SER A 31 86.73 75.13 36.01
CA SER A 31 86.87 73.66 36.04
C SER A 31 85.53 72.94 36.19
N ALA A 32 84.66 73.41 37.08
CA ALA A 32 83.34 72.80 37.28
C ALA A 32 82.41 72.96 36.07
N VAL A 33 82.48 74.10 35.35
CA VAL A 33 81.70 74.32 34.12
C VAL A 33 82.20 73.44 32.98
N GLN A 34 83.52 73.21 32.89
CA GLN A 34 84.08 72.30 31.88
C GLN A 34 83.67 70.84 32.15
N GLU A 35 83.72 70.38 33.40
CA GLU A 35 83.26 69.03 33.78
C GLU A 35 81.77 68.82 33.51
N LEU A 36 80.92 69.82 33.77
CA LEU A 36 79.49 69.75 33.45
C LEU A 36 79.22 69.69 31.94
N SER A 37 79.96 70.44 31.14
CA SER A 37 79.86 70.40 29.67
C SER A 37 80.33 69.05 29.10
N GLU A 38 81.35 68.45 29.68
CA GLU A 38 81.82 67.10 29.32
C GLU A 38 80.78 66.04 29.69
N ALA A 39 80.17 66.13 30.88
CA ALA A 39 79.11 65.24 31.33
C ALA A 39 77.86 65.33 30.44
N ASP A 40 77.45 66.53 30.02
CA ASP A 40 76.34 66.71 29.08
C ASP A 40 76.66 66.15 27.69
N SER A 41 77.90 66.31 27.23
CA SER A 41 78.37 65.73 25.97
C SER A 41 78.37 64.20 26.01
N GLU A 42 78.80 63.61 27.12
CA GLU A 42 78.75 62.17 27.35
C GLU A 42 77.32 61.65 27.43
N LYS A 43 76.43 62.35 28.13
CA LYS A 43 75.00 62.02 28.20
C LYS A 43 74.35 62.02 26.81
N GLN A 44 74.65 63.03 25.98
CA GLN A 44 74.18 63.07 24.59
C GLN A 44 74.74 61.91 23.76
N ARG A 45 76.02 61.55 23.95
CA ARG A 45 76.64 60.40 23.28
C ARG A 45 75.96 59.09 23.68
N LEU A 46 75.71 58.88 24.97
CA LEU A 46 74.99 57.71 25.48
C LEU A 46 73.55 57.65 24.97
N GLN A 47 72.84 58.79 24.89
CA GLN A 47 71.50 58.84 24.32
C GLN A 47 71.47 58.47 22.83
N ARG A 48 72.47 58.92 22.05
CA ARG A 48 72.62 58.51 20.65
C ARG A 48 72.93 57.01 20.53
N LEU A 49 73.82 56.47 21.37
CA LEU A 49 74.13 55.03 21.39
C LEU A 49 72.91 54.19 21.77
N HIS A 50 72.16 54.59 22.79
CA HIS A 50 70.92 53.92 23.18
C HIS A 50 69.89 53.95 22.05
N THR A 51 69.70 55.10 21.40
CA THR A 51 68.77 55.23 20.26
C THR A 51 69.18 54.32 19.11
N LYS A 52 70.48 54.25 18.80
CA LYS A 52 71.03 53.36 17.78
C LYS A 52 70.82 51.88 18.14
N LEU A 53 71.11 51.49 19.38
CA LEU A 53 70.91 50.12 19.86
C LEU A 53 69.43 49.70 19.80
N VAL A 54 68.52 50.59 20.22
CA VAL A 54 67.07 50.33 20.15
C VAL A 54 66.60 50.18 18.69
N ALA A 55 67.13 50.99 17.76
CA ALA A 55 66.83 50.87 16.35
C ALA A 55 67.32 49.52 15.77
N GLU A 56 68.57 49.13 16.07
CA GLU A 56 69.14 47.85 15.65
C GLU A 56 68.37 46.65 16.24
N MET A 57 67.97 46.73 17.52
CA MET A 57 67.14 45.70 18.15
C MET A 57 65.76 45.59 17.49
N LYS A 58 65.11 46.72 17.17
CA LYS A 58 63.82 46.73 16.45
C LYS A 58 63.94 46.11 15.06
N GLU A 59 64.99 46.46 14.31
CA GLU A 59 65.25 45.89 13.00
C GLU A 59 65.46 44.37 13.09
N LYS A 60 66.25 43.90 14.05
CA LYS A 60 66.46 42.46 14.28
C LYS A 60 65.15 41.73 14.62
N ILE A 61 64.31 42.31 15.48
CA ILE A 61 63.00 41.74 15.83
C ILE A 61 62.07 41.70 14.60
N MET A 62 62.06 42.74 13.78
CA MET A 62 61.25 42.76 12.56
C MET A 62 61.71 41.71 11.55
N LEU A 63 63.03 41.58 11.32
CA LEU A 63 63.58 40.55 10.42
C LEU A 63 63.28 39.13 10.92
N GLU A 64 63.38 38.89 12.23
CA GLU A 64 63.01 37.59 12.81
C GLU A 64 61.50 37.32 12.68
N ALA A 65 60.65 38.33 12.88
CA ALA A 65 59.21 38.22 12.69
C ALA A 65 58.86 37.92 11.22
N GLU A 66 59.47 38.61 10.26
CA GLU A 66 59.29 38.35 8.83
C GLU A 66 59.73 36.93 8.44
N ALA A 67 60.86 36.46 8.97
CA ALA A 67 61.33 35.10 8.73
C ALA A 67 60.32 34.06 9.24
N LYS A 68 59.81 34.24 10.46
CA LYS A 68 58.77 33.37 11.05
C LYS A 68 57.47 33.38 10.24
N VAL A 69 57.05 34.55 9.73
CA VAL A 69 55.85 34.65 8.87
C VAL A 69 56.07 33.94 7.53
N LYS A 70 57.25 34.08 6.92
CA LYS A 70 57.60 33.38 5.67
C LYS A 70 57.62 31.87 5.87
N GLU A 71 58.22 31.38 6.95
CA GLU A 71 58.25 29.96 7.32
C GLU A 71 56.83 29.42 7.54
N GLN A 72 55.99 30.15 8.29
CA GLN A 72 54.60 29.78 8.53
C GLN A 72 53.78 29.73 7.22
N MET A 73 54.02 30.67 6.31
CA MET A 73 53.36 30.69 5.00
C MET A 73 53.78 29.50 4.13
N GLN A 74 55.08 29.16 4.10
CA GLN A 74 55.59 27.99 3.39
C GLN A 74 55.04 26.69 3.98
N ALA A 75 54.99 26.57 5.31
CA ALA A 75 54.41 25.41 5.98
C ALA A 75 52.92 25.23 5.65
N ARG A 76 52.14 26.32 5.65
CA ARG A 76 50.73 26.31 5.25
C ARG A 76 50.54 25.90 3.78
N PHE A 77 51.42 26.37 2.89
CA PHE A 77 51.38 25.99 1.48
C PHE A 77 51.68 24.49 1.29
N ALA A 78 52.71 23.99 1.96
CA ALA A 78 53.07 22.57 1.93
C ALA A 78 51.94 21.68 2.48
N ALA A 79 51.33 22.07 3.61
CA ALA A 79 50.19 21.36 4.19
C ALA A 79 49.00 21.30 3.22
N ARG A 80 48.67 22.42 2.56
CA ARG A 80 47.59 22.46 1.56
C ARG A 80 47.86 21.57 0.35
N GLN A 81 49.12 21.49 -0.10
CA GLN A 81 49.51 20.58 -1.19
C GLN A 81 49.38 19.11 -0.78
N ALA A 82 49.74 18.77 0.47
CA ALA A 82 49.56 17.42 1.00
C ALA A 82 48.07 17.05 1.10
N GLU A 83 47.23 17.96 1.60
CA GLU A 83 45.77 17.77 1.68
C GLU A 83 45.14 17.54 0.30
N LEU A 84 45.57 18.30 -0.72
CA LEU A 84 45.08 18.11 -2.09
C LEU A 84 45.50 16.74 -2.68
N LYS A 85 46.71 16.27 -2.38
CA LYS A 85 47.16 14.94 -2.80
C LYS A 85 46.35 13.84 -2.10
N GLN A 86 46.09 13.99 -0.81
CA GLN A 86 45.25 13.06 -0.06
C GLN A 86 43.82 13.01 -0.61
N LYS A 87 43.18 14.17 -0.82
CA LYS A 87 41.83 14.25 -1.41
C LYS A 87 41.75 13.59 -2.79
N LYS A 88 42.76 13.78 -3.64
CA LYS A 88 42.83 13.11 -4.96
C LYS A 88 42.99 11.60 -4.82
N ALA A 89 43.78 11.13 -3.85
CA ALA A 89 43.93 9.70 -3.59
C ALA A 89 42.62 9.09 -3.08
N GLU A 90 41.94 9.76 -2.14
CA GLU A 90 40.63 9.35 -1.62
C GLU A 90 39.57 9.32 -2.72
N GLU A 91 39.49 10.37 -3.54
CA GLU A 91 38.56 10.42 -4.68
C GLU A 91 38.82 9.29 -5.68
N LYS A 92 40.09 9.00 -5.98
CA LYS A 92 40.46 7.86 -6.84
C LYS A 92 40.00 6.53 -6.23
N THR A 93 40.27 6.29 -4.95
CA THR A 93 39.82 5.05 -4.29
C THR A 93 38.30 4.94 -4.24
N ARG A 94 37.59 6.04 -4.03
CA ARG A 94 36.12 6.08 -4.06
C ARG A 94 35.58 5.78 -5.45
N ALA A 95 36.21 6.32 -6.50
CA ALA A 95 35.85 6.04 -7.88
C ALA A 95 36.07 4.56 -8.24
N GLU A 96 37.19 3.97 -7.80
CA GLU A 96 37.48 2.53 -7.98
C GLU A 96 36.45 1.65 -7.25
N GLN A 97 36.09 1.98 -6.01
CA GLN A 97 35.04 1.28 -5.26
C GLN A 97 33.68 1.38 -5.93
N GLN A 98 33.31 2.56 -6.45
CA GLN A 98 32.06 2.74 -7.19
C GLN A 98 32.05 1.96 -8.52
N ALA A 99 33.18 1.91 -9.22
CA ALA A 99 33.31 1.12 -10.43
C ALA A 99 33.19 -0.39 -10.15
N ALA A 100 33.80 -0.86 -9.06
CA ALA A 100 33.68 -2.25 -8.62
C ALA A 100 32.24 -2.61 -8.24
N ALA A 101 31.54 -1.76 -7.48
CA ALA A 101 30.14 -1.96 -7.12
C ALA A 101 29.22 -2.04 -8.35
N ARG A 102 29.40 -1.14 -9.34
CA ARG A 102 28.66 -1.19 -10.61
C ARG A 102 28.93 -2.46 -11.41
N ALA A 103 30.16 -2.97 -11.38
CA ALA A 103 30.50 -4.22 -12.06
C ALA A 103 29.84 -5.44 -11.40
N GLU A 104 29.68 -5.45 -10.07
CA GLU A 104 28.94 -6.49 -9.35
C GLU A 104 27.43 -6.43 -9.62
N GLU A 105 26.84 -5.23 -9.61
CA GLU A 105 25.42 -5.04 -9.96
C GLU A 105 25.11 -5.50 -11.39
N GLY A 106 26.00 -5.22 -12.34
CA GLY A 106 25.87 -5.68 -13.73
C GLY A 106 25.86 -7.21 -13.87
N ARG A 107 26.70 -7.92 -13.09
CA ARG A 107 26.75 -9.39 -13.09
C ARG A 107 25.49 -9.99 -12.46
N SER A 108 25.02 -9.44 -11.34
CA SER A 108 23.79 -9.90 -10.68
C SER A 108 22.55 -9.69 -11.55
N SER A 109 22.48 -8.59 -12.30
CA SER A 109 21.36 -8.29 -13.20
C SER A 109 21.28 -9.27 -14.38
N SER A 110 22.43 -9.62 -14.98
CA SER A 110 22.49 -10.61 -16.07
C SER A 110 22.07 -12.00 -15.59
N GLU A 111 22.55 -12.45 -14.43
CA GLU A 111 22.21 -13.77 -13.89
C GLU A 111 20.71 -13.87 -13.52
N GLN A 112 20.12 -12.78 -13.01
CA GLN A 112 18.67 -12.71 -12.78
C GLN A 112 17.87 -12.73 -14.09
N ALA A 113 18.35 -12.08 -15.15
CA ALA A 113 17.69 -12.10 -16.45
C ALA A 113 17.66 -13.52 -17.05
N ASP A 114 18.76 -14.27 -16.95
CA ASP A 114 18.83 -15.65 -17.43
C ASP A 114 17.95 -16.60 -16.60
N LYS A 115 17.93 -16.44 -15.27
CA LYS A 115 17.00 -17.18 -14.40
C LYS A 115 15.54 -16.91 -14.75
N ARG A 116 15.18 -15.65 -15.04
CA ARG A 116 13.82 -15.27 -15.47
C ARG A 116 13.44 -15.86 -16.82
N LYS A 117 14.36 -15.84 -17.80
CA LYS A 117 14.13 -16.46 -19.12
C LYS A 117 13.89 -17.97 -18.98
N LYS A 118 14.73 -18.65 -18.19
CA LYS A 118 14.56 -20.08 -17.92
C LYS A 118 13.23 -20.39 -17.24
N ALA A 119 12.85 -19.63 -16.20
CA ALA A 119 11.57 -19.79 -15.53
C ALA A 119 10.37 -19.56 -16.48
N GLN A 120 10.46 -18.60 -17.40
CA GLN A 120 9.42 -18.37 -18.41
C GLN A 120 9.32 -19.52 -19.41
N GLU A 121 10.44 -20.11 -19.83
CA GLU A 121 10.47 -21.30 -20.69
C GLU A 121 9.81 -22.50 -20.00
N ASP A 122 10.15 -22.73 -18.73
CA ASP A 122 9.60 -23.84 -17.95
C ASP A 122 8.09 -23.68 -17.72
N ALA A 123 7.63 -22.46 -17.40
CA ALA A 123 6.20 -22.16 -17.27
C ALA A 123 5.44 -22.33 -18.60
N LYS A 124 6.04 -22.02 -19.74
CA LYS A 124 5.44 -22.28 -21.06
C LYS A 124 5.29 -23.78 -21.30
N LYS A 125 6.33 -24.57 -21.02
CA LYS A 125 6.28 -26.04 -21.16
C LYS A 125 5.21 -26.66 -20.28
N GLU A 126 5.12 -26.23 -19.03
CA GLU A 126 4.09 -26.70 -18.10
C GLU A 126 2.68 -26.36 -18.59
N ARG A 127 2.46 -25.13 -19.06
CA ARG A 127 1.16 -24.72 -19.63
C ARG A 127 0.78 -25.54 -20.86
N THR A 128 1.74 -25.86 -21.73
CA THR A 128 1.50 -26.75 -22.89
C THR A 128 1.16 -28.17 -22.45
N GLN A 129 1.84 -28.71 -21.43
CA GLN A 129 1.52 -30.03 -20.87
C GLN A 129 0.12 -30.07 -20.27
N GLN A 130 -0.25 -29.08 -19.45
CA GLN A 130 -1.58 -28.96 -18.88
C GLN A 130 -2.67 -28.85 -19.96
N TRP A 131 -2.40 -28.10 -21.03
CA TRP A 131 -3.31 -28.00 -22.17
C TRP A 131 -3.52 -29.35 -22.88
N MET A 132 -2.45 -30.13 -23.09
CA MET A 132 -2.56 -31.47 -23.68
C MET A 132 -3.38 -32.42 -22.79
N VAL A 133 -3.16 -32.41 -21.48
CA VAL A 133 -3.93 -33.22 -20.53
C VAL A 133 -5.41 -32.83 -20.53
N ALA A 134 -5.71 -31.52 -20.53
CA ALA A 134 -7.08 -31.03 -20.61
C ALA A 134 -7.77 -31.44 -21.91
N GLN A 135 -7.05 -31.41 -23.04
CA GLN A 135 -7.56 -31.88 -24.32
C GLN A 135 -7.84 -33.38 -24.32
N GLN A 136 -6.96 -34.19 -23.72
CA GLN A 136 -7.16 -35.63 -23.59
C GLN A 136 -8.39 -35.94 -22.72
N MET A 137 -8.53 -35.28 -21.58
CA MET A 137 -9.71 -35.42 -20.71
C MET A 137 -11.01 -35.07 -21.44
N ARG A 138 -11.00 -34.02 -22.28
CA ARG A 138 -12.16 -33.63 -23.09
C ARG A 138 -12.54 -34.72 -24.10
N LEU A 139 -11.55 -35.31 -24.79
CA LEU A 139 -11.78 -36.41 -25.73
C LEU A 139 -12.29 -37.68 -25.05
N GLU A 140 -11.78 -38.00 -23.86
CA GLU A 140 -12.25 -39.13 -23.06
C GLU A 140 -13.68 -38.94 -22.57
N ALA A 141 -14.02 -37.74 -22.09
CA ALA A 141 -15.39 -37.39 -21.71
C ALA A 141 -16.37 -37.49 -22.89
N GLU A 142 -15.95 -37.04 -24.09
CA GLU A 142 -16.76 -37.17 -25.31
C GLU A 142 -16.96 -38.64 -25.72
N ARG A 143 -15.92 -39.47 -25.62
CA ARG A 143 -16.01 -40.92 -25.85
C ARG A 143 -16.95 -41.59 -24.85
N GLU A 144 -16.91 -41.20 -23.58
CA GLU A 144 -17.82 -41.73 -22.56
C GLU A 144 -19.27 -41.32 -22.83
N ALA A 145 -19.50 -40.06 -23.24
CA ALA A 145 -20.81 -39.58 -23.63
C ALA A 145 -21.37 -40.36 -24.84
N LEU A 146 -20.53 -40.66 -25.84
CA LEU A 146 -20.91 -41.51 -26.97
C LEU A 146 -21.24 -42.95 -26.54
N ARG A 147 -20.46 -43.54 -25.62
CA ARG A 147 -20.77 -44.86 -25.05
C ARG A 147 -22.11 -44.87 -24.32
N LYS A 148 -22.40 -43.83 -23.52
CA LYS A 148 -23.70 -43.67 -22.84
C LYS A 148 -24.85 -43.50 -23.82
N LYS A 149 -24.68 -42.67 -24.86
CA LYS A 149 -25.68 -42.50 -25.93
C LYS A 149 -25.97 -43.81 -26.66
N LYS A 150 -24.91 -44.56 -27.01
CA LYS A 150 -25.06 -45.87 -27.64
C LYS A 150 -25.81 -46.86 -26.74
N ALA A 151 -25.41 -46.97 -25.47
CA ALA A 151 -26.10 -47.84 -24.51
C ALA A 151 -27.57 -47.45 -24.30
N ALA A 152 -27.90 -46.16 -24.34
CA ALA A 152 -29.30 -45.69 -24.26
C ALA A 152 -30.10 -46.06 -25.52
N ALA A 153 -29.49 -45.96 -26.71
CA ALA A 153 -30.12 -46.39 -27.95
C ALA A 153 -30.38 -47.92 -27.97
N ASP A 154 -29.41 -48.72 -27.51
CA ASP A 154 -29.55 -50.17 -27.39
C ASP A 154 -30.68 -50.55 -26.41
N ARG A 155 -30.82 -49.83 -25.28
CA ARG A 155 -31.95 -50.03 -24.36
C ARG A 155 -33.30 -49.68 -24.97
N LEU A 156 -33.36 -48.67 -25.83
CA LEU A 156 -34.60 -48.28 -26.51
C LEU A 156 -35.03 -49.37 -27.50
N THR A 157 -34.09 -49.89 -28.29
CA THR A 157 -34.38 -50.98 -29.24
C THR A 157 -34.80 -52.26 -28.53
N GLU A 158 -34.16 -52.61 -27.41
CA GLU A 158 -34.60 -53.72 -26.55
C GLU A 158 -36.00 -53.49 -25.97
N ALA A 159 -36.31 -52.26 -25.52
CA ALA A 159 -37.64 -51.93 -25.00
C ALA A 159 -38.73 -52.01 -26.08
N ASP A 160 -38.45 -51.55 -27.30
CA ASP A 160 -39.38 -51.66 -28.44
C ASP A 160 -39.61 -53.11 -28.84
N ARG A 161 -38.55 -53.93 -28.84
CA ARG A 161 -38.66 -55.38 -29.03
C ARG A 161 -39.54 -56.01 -27.94
N ALA A 162 -39.30 -55.71 -26.67
CA ALA A 162 -40.09 -56.22 -25.55
C ALA A 162 -41.57 -55.77 -25.62
N ARG A 163 -41.85 -54.54 -26.07
CA ARG A 163 -43.22 -54.05 -26.31
C ARG A 163 -43.90 -54.85 -27.43
N SER A 164 -43.20 -55.10 -28.53
CA SER A 164 -43.69 -55.92 -29.64
C SER A 164 -44.01 -57.35 -29.18
N GLU A 165 -43.12 -57.97 -28.41
CA GLU A 165 -43.31 -59.32 -27.85
C GLU A 165 -44.49 -59.38 -26.87
N ARG A 166 -44.66 -58.38 -26.00
CA ARG A 166 -45.85 -58.27 -25.12
C ARG A 166 -47.14 -58.14 -25.91
N LYS A 167 -47.13 -57.33 -26.98
CA LYS A 167 -48.30 -57.17 -27.86
C LYS A 167 -48.66 -58.48 -28.55
N GLN A 168 -47.67 -59.22 -29.06
CA GLN A 168 -47.89 -60.53 -29.65
C GLN A 168 -48.48 -61.53 -28.64
N ARG A 169 -47.96 -61.57 -27.41
CA ARG A 169 -48.53 -62.42 -26.34
C ARG A 169 -49.98 -62.05 -26.02
N TYR A 170 -50.28 -60.75 -25.92
CA TYR A 170 -51.65 -60.30 -25.67
C TYR A 170 -52.62 -60.71 -26.77
N GLU A 171 -52.23 -60.56 -28.04
CA GLU A 171 -53.08 -61.00 -29.17
C GLU A 171 -53.27 -62.53 -29.14
N GLN A 172 -52.22 -63.28 -28.82
CA GLN A 172 -52.30 -64.74 -28.69
C GLN A 172 -53.20 -65.18 -27.52
N ASP A 173 -53.12 -64.49 -26.38
CA ASP A 173 -53.99 -64.72 -25.22
C ASP A 173 -55.44 -64.31 -25.49
N LYS A 174 -55.65 -63.21 -26.23
CA LYS A 174 -56.96 -62.74 -26.67
C LYS A 174 -57.65 -63.74 -27.60
N GLU A 175 -56.89 -64.34 -28.51
CA GLU A 175 -57.38 -65.41 -29.41
C GLU A 175 -57.73 -66.70 -28.63
N ASN A 176 -57.05 -66.95 -27.50
CA ASN A 176 -57.30 -68.11 -26.64
C ASN A 176 -58.34 -67.89 -25.52
N ARG A 177 -58.94 -66.69 -25.38
CA ARG A 177 -59.88 -66.38 -24.28
C ARG A 177 -61.33 -66.30 -24.80
N PRO A 178 -62.15 -67.34 -24.63
CA PRO A 178 -63.56 -67.27 -25.00
C PRO A 178 -64.34 -66.38 -24.02
N GLY A 179 -64.87 -65.27 -24.52
CA GLY A 179 -66.06 -64.58 -24.02
C GLY A 179 -65.96 -63.86 -22.66
N LEU A 180 -65.62 -62.56 -22.68
CA LEU A 180 -65.95 -61.63 -21.60
C LEU A 180 -66.05 -60.19 -22.16
N GLU A 181 -67.15 -59.93 -22.88
CA GLU A 181 -67.61 -58.58 -23.19
C GLU A 181 -68.90 -58.30 -22.42
N ALA A 182 -68.79 -57.64 -21.26
CA ALA A 182 -69.84 -56.82 -20.64
C ALA A 182 -69.29 -56.31 -19.31
N VAL A 183 -69.22 -54.99 -19.13
CA VAL A 183 -69.63 -54.21 -17.94
C VAL A 183 -69.02 -52.81 -18.07
N SER A 184 -69.80 -51.85 -18.58
CA SER A 184 -69.61 -50.41 -18.30
C SER A 184 -70.82 -49.58 -18.78
N VAL A 185 -72.02 -49.84 -18.23
CA VAL A 185 -73.25 -49.05 -18.51
C VAL A 185 -74.04 -48.73 -17.21
N LEU A 186 -73.38 -48.46 -16.08
CA LEU A 186 -74.08 -48.20 -14.81
C LEU A 186 -73.53 -46.96 -14.07
N ASP A 187 -73.52 -45.79 -14.70
CA ASP A 187 -73.23 -44.52 -13.99
C ASP A 187 -73.99 -43.30 -14.54
N GLU A 188 -75.26 -43.47 -14.94
CA GLU A 188 -76.05 -42.42 -15.59
C GLU A 188 -77.34 -42.01 -14.83
N MET A 189 -77.49 -42.40 -13.56
CA MET A 189 -78.70 -42.06 -12.75
C MET A 189 -78.42 -41.33 -11.42
N ALA A 190 -77.19 -40.86 -11.18
CA ALA A 190 -76.88 -40.01 -10.03
C ALA A 190 -77.04 -38.53 -10.43
N GLY A 191 -78.13 -37.89 -10.01
CA GLY A 191 -78.45 -36.51 -10.36
C GLY A 191 -77.26 -35.56 -10.18
N THR A 192 -76.98 -34.75 -11.20
CA THR A 192 -75.91 -33.75 -11.21
C THR A 192 -76.42 -32.37 -10.77
N VAL A 193 -75.57 -31.57 -10.17
CA VAL A 193 -75.80 -30.16 -9.82
C VAL A 193 -74.83 -29.25 -10.55
N ASN A 194 -75.31 -28.09 -10.99
CA ASN A 194 -74.48 -27.08 -11.63
C ASN A 194 -74.07 -26.03 -10.59
N VAL A 195 -72.78 -25.99 -10.26
CA VAL A 195 -72.24 -25.08 -9.24
C VAL A 195 -71.43 -23.98 -9.94
N ARG A 196 -71.66 -22.72 -9.55
CA ARG A 196 -70.89 -21.57 -10.00
C ARG A 196 -69.74 -21.32 -9.02
N LEU A 197 -68.52 -21.23 -9.53
CA LEU A 197 -67.33 -20.92 -8.76
C LEU A 197 -66.93 -19.49 -9.08
N GLN A 198 -66.81 -18.65 -8.07
CA GLN A 198 -66.45 -17.24 -8.22
C GLN A 198 -65.18 -16.93 -7.42
N ASP A 199 -64.19 -16.34 -8.08
CA ASP A 199 -62.93 -15.90 -7.47
C ASP A 199 -63.03 -14.45 -6.95
N GLY A 200 -62.10 -14.02 -6.09
CA GLY A 200 -62.02 -12.66 -5.52
C GLY A 200 -61.89 -11.54 -6.58
N LEU A 201 -61.44 -11.88 -7.78
CA LEU A 201 -61.39 -11.00 -8.95
C LEU A 201 -62.68 -11.03 -9.81
N ALA A 202 -63.78 -11.55 -9.26
CA ALA A 202 -65.09 -11.71 -9.92
C ALA A 202 -65.08 -12.57 -11.21
N ARG A 203 -64.09 -13.48 -11.34
CA ARG A 203 -64.07 -14.47 -12.43
C ARG A 203 -64.98 -15.65 -12.07
N GLU A 204 -65.86 -16.03 -12.98
CA GLU A 204 -66.82 -17.10 -12.74
C GLU A 204 -66.62 -18.30 -13.67
N THR A 205 -66.73 -19.52 -13.15
CA THR A 205 -66.80 -20.75 -13.95
C THR A 205 -67.89 -21.68 -13.42
N THR A 206 -68.66 -22.29 -14.32
CA THR A 206 -69.72 -23.24 -13.92
C THR A 206 -69.22 -24.66 -14.16
N ILE A 207 -69.34 -25.52 -13.15
CA ILE A 207 -68.97 -26.94 -13.24
C ILE A 207 -70.17 -27.79 -12.85
N GLN A 208 -70.44 -28.80 -13.67
CA GLN A 208 -71.44 -29.83 -13.39
C GLN A 208 -70.79 -30.94 -12.56
N VAL A 209 -71.37 -31.25 -11.39
CA VAL A 209 -70.83 -32.26 -10.46
C VAL A 209 -71.95 -33.21 -10.06
N SER A 210 -71.67 -34.51 -9.96
CA SER A 210 -72.63 -35.49 -9.43
C SER A 210 -72.87 -35.26 -7.92
N LYS A 211 -74.12 -35.36 -7.46
CA LYS A 211 -74.50 -35.15 -6.04
C LYS A 211 -73.75 -36.06 -5.06
N THR A 212 -73.32 -37.23 -5.52
CA THR A 212 -72.63 -38.25 -4.71
C THR A 212 -71.10 -38.21 -4.85
N ALA A 213 -70.57 -37.47 -5.83
CA ALA A 213 -69.14 -37.37 -6.05
C ALA A 213 -68.50 -36.41 -5.04
N ARG A 214 -67.24 -36.69 -4.65
CA ARG A 214 -66.47 -35.79 -3.78
C ARG A 214 -66.16 -34.48 -4.50
N LEU A 215 -66.23 -33.37 -3.77
CA LEU A 215 -65.94 -32.03 -4.30
C LEU A 215 -64.47 -31.84 -4.72
N ARG A 216 -63.57 -32.77 -4.35
CA ARG A 216 -62.15 -32.76 -4.74
C ARG A 216 -61.89 -32.54 -6.23
N ALA A 217 -62.63 -33.20 -7.10
CA ALA A 217 -62.43 -33.05 -8.55
C ALA A 217 -62.79 -31.63 -9.00
N MET A 218 -63.90 -31.08 -8.51
CA MET A 218 -64.34 -29.71 -8.78
C MET A 218 -63.32 -28.68 -8.27
N MET A 219 -62.85 -28.84 -7.03
CA MET A 219 -61.84 -27.95 -6.41
C MET A 219 -60.52 -27.94 -7.19
N LYS A 220 -60.03 -29.10 -7.64
CA LYS A 220 -58.82 -29.17 -8.49
C LYS A 220 -58.98 -28.47 -9.83
N ILE A 221 -60.17 -28.58 -10.44
CA ILE A 221 -60.47 -27.88 -11.70
C ILE A 221 -60.50 -26.37 -11.45
N ALA A 222 -61.08 -25.92 -10.33
CA ALA A 222 -61.12 -24.52 -9.95
C ALA A 222 -59.70 -23.96 -9.77
N ILE A 223 -58.86 -24.61 -8.95
CA ILE A 223 -57.45 -24.23 -8.72
C ILE A 223 -56.70 -24.10 -10.05
N LYS A 224 -56.83 -25.11 -10.93
CA LYS A 224 -56.17 -25.09 -12.24
C LYS A 224 -56.69 -23.99 -13.17
N ARG A 225 -57.99 -23.66 -13.13
CA ARG A 225 -58.59 -22.63 -13.99
C ARG A 225 -58.30 -21.21 -13.50
N PHE A 226 -58.25 -21.00 -12.19
CA PHE A 226 -57.92 -19.71 -11.60
C PHE A 226 -56.40 -19.50 -11.43
N GLY A 227 -55.60 -20.57 -11.57
CA GLY A 227 -54.14 -20.51 -11.47
C GLY A 227 -53.64 -20.37 -10.04
N LEU A 228 -54.42 -20.87 -9.08
CA LEU A 228 -54.13 -20.78 -7.65
C LEU A 228 -53.29 -21.98 -7.19
N ASP A 229 -52.72 -21.91 -5.99
CA ASP A 229 -52.01 -23.04 -5.36
C ASP A 229 -52.99 -23.91 -4.54
N GLU A 230 -52.87 -25.24 -4.61
CA GLU A 230 -53.70 -26.20 -3.86
C GLU A 230 -53.57 -26.01 -2.34
N THR A 231 -52.45 -25.46 -1.87
CA THR A 231 -52.17 -25.24 -0.44
C THR A 231 -52.67 -23.90 0.11
N HIS A 232 -52.90 -22.91 -0.76
CA HIS A 232 -53.25 -21.54 -0.39
C HIS A 232 -54.67 -21.14 -0.82
N THR A 233 -55.53 -22.10 -1.15
CA THR A 233 -56.90 -21.85 -1.62
C THR A 233 -57.94 -22.37 -0.64
N ASP A 234 -58.84 -21.50 -0.18
CA ASP A 234 -60.03 -21.84 0.61
C ASP A 234 -61.31 -21.73 -0.25
N PHE A 235 -62.24 -22.66 -0.04
CA PHE A 235 -63.52 -22.72 -0.75
C PHE A 235 -64.66 -22.51 0.25
N ARG A 236 -65.43 -21.43 0.07
CA ARG A 236 -66.55 -21.09 0.95
C ARG A 236 -67.89 -21.09 0.24
N LEU A 237 -68.89 -21.66 0.91
CA LEU A 237 -70.29 -21.65 0.51
C LEU A 237 -71.12 -21.08 1.65
N HIS A 238 -71.86 -19.98 1.44
CA HIS A 238 -72.70 -19.36 2.47
C HIS A 238 -71.97 -19.13 3.81
N SER A 239 -70.70 -18.71 3.78
CA SER A 239 -69.80 -18.53 4.94
C SER A 239 -69.29 -19.82 5.61
N ARG A 240 -69.56 -21.01 5.06
CA ARG A 240 -69.02 -22.31 5.50
C ARG A 240 -67.84 -22.76 4.64
N HIS A 241 -66.75 -23.17 5.28
CA HIS A 241 -65.60 -23.80 4.62
C HIS A 241 -65.94 -25.20 4.12
N LEU A 242 -65.65 -25.48 2.84
CA LEU A 242 -65.84 -26.78 2.21
C LEU A 242 -64.56 -27.61 2.32
N ARG A 243 -64.68 -28.90 2.65
CA ARG A 243 -63.55 -29.83 2.72
C ARG A 243 -63.46 -30.67 1.44
N TRP A 244 -62.26 -31.19 1.17
CA TRP A 244 -61.97 -32.04 0.02
C TRP A 244 -62.82 -33.32 -0.07
N ASP A 245 -63.22 -33.86 1.08
CA ASP A 245 -64.02 -35.08 1.19
C ASP A 245 -65.53 -34.83 1.26
N ASP A 246 -65.96 -33.56 1.29
CA ASP A 246 -67.38 -33.23 1.29
C ASP A 246 -68.01 -33.59 -0.07
N THR A 247 -69.29 -33.96 -0.04
CA THR A 247 -70.12 -34.19 -1.24
C THR A 247 -71.14 -33.07 -1.38
N PRO A 248 -71.59 -32.72 -2.60
CA PRO A 248 -72.62 -31.69 -2.80
C PRO A 248 -73.87 -31.91 -1.95
N GLN A 249 -74.29 -33.18 -1.79
CA GLN A 249 -75.43 -33.53 -0.94
C GLN A 249 -75.18 -33.24 0.55
N SER A 250 -73.97 -33.49 1.07
CA SER A 250 -73.63 -33.29 2.49
C SER A 250 -73.55 -31.80 2.89
N VAL A 251 -73.26 -30.93 1.94
CA VAL A 251 -73.16 -29.48 2.16
C VAL A 251 -74.42 -28.72 1.74
N GLY A 252 -75.41 -29.43 1.16
CA GLY A 252 -76.66 -28.84 0.69
C GLY A 252 -76.49 -27.98 -0.56
N LEU A 253 -75.55 -28.31 -1.44
CA LEU A 253 -75.34 -27.59 -2.70
C LEU A 253 -76.49 -27.83 -3.67
N GLU A 254 -77.12 -26.74 -4.08
CA GLU A 254 -78.17 -26.74 -5.10
C GLU A 254 -77.65 -26.18 -6.44
N SER A 255 -78.36 -26.51 -7.52
CA SER A 255 -78.01 -26.00 -8.84
C SER A 255 -78.21 -24.48 -8.87
N GLY A 256 -77.15 -23.74 -9.18
CA GLY A 256 -77.15 -22.28 -9.22
C GLY A 256 -76.42 -21.62 -8.06
N ASP A 257 -76.02 -22.39 -7.04
CA ASP A 257 -75.23 -21.91 -5.90
C ASP A 257 -73.86 -21.38 -6.34
N VAL A 258 -73.38 -20.39 -5.59
CA VAL A 258 -72.09 -19.73 -5.81
C VAL A 258 -71.12 -20.12 -4.69
N VAL A 259 -70.06 -20.82 -5.05
CA VAL A 259 -68.93 -21.13 -4.18
C VAL A 259 -67.85 -20.07 -4.40
N GLN A 260 -67.50 -19.35 -3.34
CA GLN A 260 -66.43 -18.37 -3.34
C GLN A 260 -65.08 -19.07 -3.17
N VAL A 261 -64.16 -18.77 -4.08
CA VAL A 261 -62.78 -19.20 -4.04
C VAL A 261 -61.96 -18.03 -3.53
N MET A 262 -61.20 -18.23 -2.46
CA MET A 262 -60.36 -17.20 -1.88
C MET A 262 -58.94 -17.72 -1.70
N GLU A 263 -57.97 -16.91 -2.08
CA GLU A 263 -56.58 -17.13 -1.74
C GLU A 263 -56.37 -16.73 -0.28
N VAL A 264 -55.88 -17.67 0.52
CA VAL A 264 -55.56 -17.44 1.93
C VAL A 264 -54.04 -17.29 2.01
N GLU A 265 -53.57 -16.10 2.38
CA GLU A 265 -52.16 -15.89 2.71
C GLU A 265 -51.82 -16.84 3.86
N ALA A 266 -50.84 -17.73 3.64
CA ALA A 266 -50.34 -18.54 4.74
C ALA A 266 -49.63 -17.60 5.73
N GLU A 267 -50.27 -17.37 6.88
CA GLU A 267 -49.58 -16.81 8.04
C GLU A 267 -48.45 -17.79 8.41
N THR A 268 -47.21 -17.43 8.10
CA THR A 268 -45.99 -18.14 8.53
C THR A 268 -45.68 -17.88 10.00
#